data_AF-A0A1A8T3H9-F1
#
_entry.id   AF-A0A1A8T3H9-F1
#
_cell.length_a   1.000
_cell.length_b   1.000
_cell.length_c   1.000
_cell.angle_alpha   90.00
_cell.angle_beta   90.00
_cell.angle_gamma   90.00
#
_symmetry.space_group_name_H-M   'P 1'
#
loop_
_entity.id
_entity.type
_entity.pdbx_description
1 polymer ?
#
loop_
_entity_poly.entity_id
_entity_poly.type
_entity_poly.pdbx_seq_one_letter_code
_entity_poly.pdbx_strand_id
1 'polypeptide(L)'
;MPRIFMKDTLRWLPLVGSATKLMGFPQVKRYSKAKLAKQPELAERDRQATQAACVALMQTPSSMMSFAEGTRFTARKHRQQKSPYQHLLRPKAGGLWAVLQAMPDRFECITDLNIVYQNGAPSFWDLLCGRVAHVFVTARYVEIPRAFQRIDHDTDKQAFYTWLNGYWQDKDVHLETDLRQCVMLEIKRNGPIKKGNGIQN
;
A
#
# COMPACT_ATOMS: atom_id res chain seq x y z
N MET A 1 8.49 15.76 2.64
CA MET A 1 8.51 15.03 1.35
C MET A 1 8.16 13.58 1.64
N PRO A 2 7.18 12.94 0.95
CA PRO A 2 6.78 11.58 1.27
C PRO A 2 7.90 10.57 0.93
N ARG A 3 8.21 9.66 1.86
CA ARG A 3 9.29 8.68 1.73
C ARG A 3 8.67 7.28 1.60
N ILE A 4 8.83 6.65 0.44
CA ILE A 4 8.15 5.40 0.09
C ILE A 4 9.04 4.20 0.43
N PHE A 5 8.52 3.20 1.16
CA PHE A 5 9.21 1.92 1.33
C PHE A 5 9.29 1.20 -0.01
N MET A 6 10.45 1.26 -0.66
CA MET A 6 10.64 0.73 -1.99
C MET A 6 11.06 -0.74 -1.95
N LYS A 7 10.39 -1.56 -2.76
CA LYS A 7 10.63 -3.00 -2.85
C LYS A 7 12.01 -3.29 -3.44
N ASP A 8 12.72 -4.24 -2.84
CA ASP A 8 14.09 -4.62 -3.24
C ASP A 8 14.25 -5.13 -4.69
N THR A 9 13.14 -5.44 -5.35
CA THR A 9 13.10 -5.84 -6.78
C THR A 9 13.33 -4.66 -7.74
N LEU A 10 13.24 -3.41 -7.26
CA LEU A 10 13.54 -2.20 -8.04
C LEU A 10 15.03 -1.84 -8.04
N ARG A 11 15.87 -2.58 -7.32
CA ARG A 11 17.33 -2.40 -7.33
C ARG A 11 17.95 -2.72 -8.71
N TRP A 12 17.25 -3.49 -9.56
CA TRP A 12 17.70 -3.86 -10.91
C TRP A 12 17.41 -2.79 -11.97
N LEU A 13 16.59 -1.77 -11.68
CA LEU A 13 16.47 -0.62 -12.57
C LEU A 13 17.71 0.26 -12.39
N PRO A 14 18.54 0.47 -13.43
CA PRO A 14 19.67 1.39 -13.32
C PRO A 14 19.13 2.77 -12.90
N LEU A 15 19.82 3.43 -11.96
CA LEU A 15 19.48 4.71 -11.29
C LEU A 15 18.56 4.63 -10.05
N VAL A 16 17.59 3.71 -9.98
CA VAL A 16 16.60 3.69 -8.89
C VAL A 16 17.17 3.11 -7.57
N GLY A 17 18.00 2.07 -7.66
CA GLY A 17 18.70 1.50 -6.48
C GLY A 17 19.70 2.47 -5.84
N SER A 18 20.37 3.30 -6.66
CA SER A 18 21.35 4.30 -6.20
C SER A 18 20.65 5.53 -5.61
N ALA A 19 19.59 6.02 -6.25
CA ALA A 19 18.81 7.16 -5.77
C ALA A 19 18.15 6.90 -4.42
N THR A 20 17.70 5.66 -4.17
CA THR A 20 17.08 5.30 -2.89
C THR A 20 18.05 5.14 -1.72
N LYS A 21 19.29 4.70 -2.01
CA LYS A 21 20.38 4.72 -1.02
C LYS A 21 20.81 6.16 -0.71
N LEU A 22 20.85 7.04 -1.71
CA LEU A 22 21.18 8.46 -1.57
C LEU A 22 20.09 9.25 -0.82
N MET A 23 18.81 8.86 -0.96
CA MET A 23 17.67 9.50 -0.30
C MET A 23 17.34 8.97 1.12
N GLY A 24 18.09 7.99 1.63
CA GLY A 24 17.93 7.46 2.99
C GLY A 24 16.71 6.56 3.19
N PHE A 25 16.21 5.89 2.14
CA PHE A 25 15.07 4.97 2.30
C PHE A 25 15.51 3.63 2.91
N PRO A 26 14.81 3.11 3.94
CA PRO A 26 15.05 1.78 4.49
C PRO A 26 14.91 0.70 3.42
N GLN A 27 16.01 0.06 3.05
CA GLN A 27 16.00 -1.12 2.18
C GLN A 27 15.67 -2.37 3.01
N VAL A 28 14.40 -2.78 2.99
CA VAL A 28 13.94 -4.01 3.67
C VAL A 28 14.19 -5.21 2.76
N LYS A 29 15.03 -6.17 3.19
CA LYS A 29 15.37 -7.35 2.38
C LYS A 29 14.30 -8.42 2.54
N ARG A 30 13.62 -8.77 1.45
CA ARG A 30 12.55 -9.76 1.47
C ARG A 30 13.12 -11.19 1.46
N TYR A 31 13.53 -11.69 2.62
CA TYR A 31 13.95 -13.08 2.76
C TYR A 31 12.76 -14.05 2.62
N SER A 32 12.92 -15.15 1.89
CA SER A 32 11.89 -16.19 1.78
C SER A 32 11.78 -16.96 3.09
N LYS A 33 10.59 -17.53 3.40
CA LYS A 33 10.38 -18.36 4.60
C LYS A 33 11.41 -19.49 4.70
N ALA A 34 11.74 -20.13 3.57
CA ALA A 34 12.74 -21.19 3.49
C ALA A 34 14.17 -20.70 3.80
N LYS A 35 14.50 -19.44 3.48
CA LYS A 35 15.82 -18.86 3.74
C LYS A 35 15.94 -18.39 5.19
N LEU A 36 14.86 -17.85 5.76
CA LEU A 36 14.79 -17.48 7.19
C LEU A 36 14.88 -18.71 8.10
N ALA A 37 14.26 -19.83 7.71
CA ALA A 37 14.35 -21.09 8.45
C ALA A 37 15.79 -21.64 8.50
N LYS A 38 16.60 -21.38 7.46
CA LYS A 38 18.00 -21.83 7.38
C LYS A 38 19.00 -20.90 8.06
N GLN A 39 18.68 -19.61 8.13
CA GLN A 39 19.55 -18.58 8.72
C GLN A 39 18.70 -17.56 9.48
N PRO A 40 18.29 -17.89 10.73
CA PRO A 40 17.45 -17.01 11.54
C PRO A 40 18.14 -15.67 11.85
N GLU A 41 19.48 -15.62 11.89
CA GLU A 41 20.24 -14.37 12.07
C GLU A 41 19.99 -13.32 10.98
N LEU A 42 19.55 -13.72 9.78
CA LEU A 42 19.18 -12.78 8.72
C LEU A 42 17.92 -11.99 9.07
N ALA A 43 17.01 -12.57 9.85
CA ALA A 43 15.81 -11.88 10.32
C ALA A 43 16.18 -10.75 11.29
N GLU A 44 17.11 -11.04 12.20
CA GLU A 44 17.56 -10.08 13.21
C GLU A 44 18.35 -8.93 12.58
N ARG A 45 19.22 -9.22 11.60
CA ARG A 45 19.90 -8.17 10.81
C ARG A 45 18.93 -7.25 10.08
N ASP A 46 17.87 -7.79 9.48
CA ASP A 46 16.85 -6.98 8.77
C ASP A 46 16.05 -6.11 9.76
N ARG A 47 15.74 -6.65 10.96
CA ARG A 47 15.09 -5.92 12.04
C ARG A 47 15.93 -4.73 12.51
N GLN A 48 17.22 -4.96 12.77
CA GLN A 48 18.16 -3.92 13.21
C GLN A 48 18.36 -2.84 12.13
N ALA A 49 18.49 -3.24 10.87
CA ALA A 49 18.60 -2.29 9.76
C ALA A 49 17.33 -1.43 9.60
N THR A 50 16.15 -2.04 9.77
CA THR A 50 14.86 -1.34 9.75
C THR A 50 14.77 -0.34 10.90
N GLN A 51 15.16 -0.76 12.10
CA GLN A 51 15.15 0.09 13.29
C GLN A 51 16.10 1.29 13.14
N ALA A 52 17.33 1.09 12.68
CA ALA A 52 18.31 2.16 12.46
C ALA A 52 17.82 3.19 11.43
N ALA A 53 17.21 2.72 10.34
CA ALA A 53 16.63 3.61 9.34
C ALA A 53 15.41 4.38 9.87
N CYS A 54 14.56 3.75 10.69
CA CYS A 54 13.45 4.44 11.34
C CYS A 54 13.93 5.53 12.32
N VAL A 55 15.02 5.29 13.06
CA VAL A 55 15.64 6.28 13.95
C VAL A 55 16.11 7.52 13.18
N ALA A 56 16.79 7.34 12.05
CA ALA A 56 17.18 8.47 11.20
C ALA A 56 15.95 9.23 10.65
N LEU A 57 14.86 8.53 10.33
CA LEU A 57 13.62 9.13 9.85
C LEU A 57 12.86 9.90 10.94
N MET A 58 13.03 9.57 12.23
CA MET A 58 12.43 10.30 13.35
C MET A 58 12.95 11.74 13.49
N GLN A 59 14.14 12.04 12.95
CA GLN A 59 14.79 13.35 13.08
C GLN A 59 14.27 14.40 12.10
N THR A 60 13.46 14.01 11.10
CA THR A 60 12.91 14.95 10.10
C THR A 60 11.43 14.64 9.81
N PRO A 61 10.60 15.65 9.48
CA PRO A 61 9.21 15.41 9.10
C PRO A 61 9.16 14.53 7.85
N SER A 62 8.78 13.27 8.05
CA SER A 62 8.81 12.22 7.04
C SER A 62 7.45 11.53 6.99
N SER A 63 6.93 11.28 5.79
CA SER A 63 5.76 10.44 5.60
C SER A 63 6.21 9.04 5.23
N MET A 64 5.55 8.02 5.76
CA MET A 64 5.79 6.62 5.41
C MET A 64 4.66 6.09 4.56
N MET A 65 5.02 5.44 3.44
CA MET A 65 4.06 4.77 2.57
C MET A 65 4.29 3.26 2.59
N SER A 66 3.23 2.51 2.83
CA SER A 66 3.24 1.04 2.82
C SER A 66 2.18 0.49 1.87
N PHE A 67 2.54 -0.55 1.13
CA PHE A 67 1.59 -1.38 0.39
C PHE A 67 1.29 -2.63 1.22
N ALA A 68 0.23 -2.60 2.01
CA ALA A 68 -0.07 -3.64 2.99
C ALA A 68 -0.18 -5.05 2.37
N GLU A 69 -0.66 -5.21 1.13
CA GLU A 69 -0.69 -6.52 0.44
C GLU A 69 0.71 -7.01 0.01
N GLY A 70 1.66 -6.09 -0.15
CA GLY A 70 3.04 -6.35 -0.56
C GLY A 70 3.22 -6.86 -1.99
N THR A 71 2.15 -6.92 -2.80
CA THR A 71 2.17 -7.19 -4.24
C THR A 71 0.93 -6.61 -4.92
N ARG A 72 0.99 -6.37 -6.24
CA ARG A 72 -0.19 -6.02 -7.04
C ARG A 72 -1.23 -7.16 -7.03
N PHE A 73 -2.50 -6.81 -6.86
CA PHE A 73 -3.64 -7.71 -6.99
C PHE A 73 -3.65 -8.43 -8.33
N THR A 74 -3.95 -9.73 -8.31
CA THR A 74 -4.39 -10.48 -9.50
C THR A 74 -5.37 -11.56 -9.05
N ALA A 75 -6.35 -11.90 -9.89
CA ALA A 75 -7.31 -12.96 -9.59
C ALA A 75 -6.62 -14.31 -9.27
N ARG A 76 -5.47 -14.59 -9.93
CA ARG A 76 -4.64 -15.75 -9.61
C ARG A 76 -4.14 -15.74 -8.16
N LYS A 77 -3.55 -14.63 -7.70
CA LYS A 77 -3.00 -14.52 -6.33
C LYS A 77 -4.11 -14.53 -5.29
N HIS A 78 -5.22 -13.87 -5.59
CA HIS A 78 -6.40 -13.84 -4.74
C HIS A 78 -6.95 -15.25 -4.48
N ARG A 79 -7.10 -16.06 -5.54
CA ARG A 79 -7.48 -17.48 -5.41
C ARG A 79 -6.42 -18.30 -4.69
N GLN A 80 -5.14 -18.14 -5.03
CA GLN A 80 -4.03 -18.90 -4.42
C GLN A 80 -3.93 -18.72 -2.91
N GLN A 81 -4.15 -17.51 -2.40
CA GLN A 81 -4.09 -17.25 -0.96
C GLN A 81 -5.41 -17.54 -0.23
N LYS A 82 -6.48 -17.87 -0.97
CA LYS A 82 -7.86 -17.97 -0.47
C LYS A 82 -8.24 -16.71 0.33
N SER A 83 -8.16 -15.54 -0.32
CA SER A 83 -8.52 -14.29 0.33
C SER A 83 -9.96 -14.36 0.83
N PRO A 84 -10.25 -13.95 2.08
CA PRO A 84 -11.62 -13.85 2.57
C PRO A 84 -12.34 -12.60 2.02
N TYR A 85 -11.57 -11.63 1.51
CA TYR A 85 -12.04 -10.37 0.96
C TYR A 85 -12.38 -10.51 -0.53
N GLN A 86 -13.35 -9.76 -1.04
CA GLN A 86 -13.79 -9.83 -2.43
C GLN A 86 -12.82 -9.12 -3.39
N HIS A 87 -12.36 -7.93 -3.04
CA HIS A 87 -11.57 -7.04 -3.89
C HIS A 87 -10.10 -6.95 -3.46
N LEU A 88 -9.77 -7.38 -2.24
CA LEU A 88 -8.44 -7.24 -1.66
C LEU A 88 -7.67 -8.55 -1.53
N LEU A 89 -6.33 -8.45 -1.55
CA LEU A 89 -5.49 -9.52 -1.06
C LEU A 89 -5.39 -9.49 0.48
N ARG A 90 -4.84 -10.55 1.09
CA ARG A 90 -4.61 -10.56 2.54
C ARG A 90 -3.55 -9.52 2.92
N PRO A 91 -3.80 -8.68 3.96
CA PRO A 91 -2.83 -7.70 4.40
C PRO A 91 -1.65 -8.38 5.10
N LYS A 92 -0.46 -7.78 4.95
CA LYS A 92 0.77 -8.20 5.63
C LYS A 92 1.03 -7.30 6.83
N ALA A 93 0.33 -7.60 7.91
CA ALA A 93 0.37 -6.84 9.17
C ALA A 93 1.79 -6.67 9.76
N GLY A 94 2.68 -7.65 9.55
CA GLY A 94 4.01 -7.67 10.17
C GLY A 94 4.90 -6.46 9.81
N GLY A 95 4.79 -5.93 8.60
CA GLY A 95 5.56 -4.74 8.20
C GLY A 95 5.09 -3.48 8.91
N LEU A 96 3.76 -3.29 9.01
CA LEU A 96 3.17 -2.15 9.71
C LEU A 96 3.46 -2.22 11.22
N TRP A 97 3.35 -3.41 11.82
CA TRP A 97 3.74 -3.65 13.21
C TRP A 97 5.19 -3.23 13.48
N ALA A 98 6.12 -3.67 12.63
CA ALA A 98 7.54 -3.37 12.83
C ALA A 98 7.84 -1.87 12.76
N VAL A 99 7.15 -1.14 11.89
CA VAL A 99 7.28 0.33 11.76
C VAL A 99 6.73 1.03 13.00
N LEU A 100 5.52 0.67 13.44
CA LEU A 100 4.90 1.25 14.64
C LEU A 100 5.71 0.96 15.91
N GLN A 101 6.28 -0.24 16.02
CA GLN A 101 7.17 -0.61 17.13
C GLN A 101 8.51 0.15 17.09
N ALA A 102 9.06 0.41 15.90
CA ALA A 102 10.32 1.14 15.78
C ALA A 102 10.17 2.65 16.03
N MET A 103 8.94 3.17 16.00
CA MET A 103 8.63 4.61 16.09
C MET A 103 7.40 4.85 16.97
N PRO A 104 7.50 4.58 18.28
CA PRO A 104 6.41 4.83 19.22
C PRO A 104 6.04 6.32 19.23
N ASP A 105 4.76 6.62 19.42
CA ASP A 105 4.22 7.98 19.59
C ASP A 105 4.40 8.89 18.35
N ARG A 106 4.73 8.32 17.18
CA ARG A 106 4.93 9.08 15.92
C ARG A 106 3.77 9.01 14.94
N PHE A 107 2.82 8.11 15.15
CA PHE A 107 1.70 7.88 14.25
C PHE A 107 0.38 7.91 15.01
N GLU A 108 -0.44 8.91 14.72
CA GLU A 108 -1.80 9.01 15.26
C GLU A 108 -2.84 8.43 14.28
N CYS A 109 -2.59 8.59 12.98
CA CYS A 109 -3.47 8.15 11.91
C CYS A 109 -2.71 7.63 10.70
N ILE A 110 -3.43 6.86 9.86
CA ILE A 110 -2.99 6.36 8.56
C ILE A 110 -3.88 7.01 7.50
N THR A 111 -3.26 7.55 6.46
CA THR A 111 -3.98 7.90 5.24
C THR A 111 -4.09 6.67 4.35
N ASP A 112 -5.28 6.09 4.31
CA ASP A 112 -5.61 5.00 3.41
C ASP A 112 -5.94 5.52 2.02
N LEU A 113 -5.39 4.88 0.99
CA LEU A 113 -5.59 5.24 -0.41
C LEU A 113 -6.17 4.05 -1.17
N ASN A 114 -7.31 4.27 -1.82
CA ASN A 114 -7.86 3.39 -2.85
C ASN A 114 -7.58 3.98 -4.22
N ILE A 115 -7.04 3.15 -5.13
CA ILE A 115 -6.78 3.54 -6.52
C ILE A 115 -7.57 2.60 -7.41
N VAL A 116 -8.58 3.14 -8.08
CA VAL A 116 -9.47 2.42 -8.98
C VAL A 116 -9.19 2.85 -10.42
N TYR A 117 -8.98 1.87 -11.28
CA TYR A 117 -8.77 2.08 -12.71
C TYR A 117 -10.05 1.72 -13.46
N GLN A 118 -10.52 2.62 -14.33
CA GLN A 118 -11.77 2.46 -15.07
C GLN A 118 -11.83 1.15 -15.87
N ASN A 119 -10.78 0.86 -16.66
CA ASN A 119 -10.72 -0.31 -17.55
C ASN A 119 -9.95 -1.49 -16.93
N GLY A 120 -9.97 -1.59 -15.60
CA GLY A 120 -9.15 -2.52 -14.85
C GLY A 120 -7.67 -2.09 -14.75
N ALA A 121 -6.87 -2.89 -14.06
CA ALA A 121 -5.49 -2.54 -13.76
C ALA A 121 -4.65 -2.45 -15.05
N PRO A 122 -4.03 -1.29 -15.36
CA PRO A 122 -3.25 -1.12 -16.58
C PRO A 122 -1.97 -1.94 -16.53
N SER A 123 -1.48 -2.33 -17.71
CA SER A 123 -0.11 -2.82 -17.80
C SER A 123 0.87 -1.67 -17.54
N PHE A 124 2.11 -2.03 -17.19
CA PHE A 124 3.17 -1.03 -17.06
C PHE A 124 3.35 -0.22 -18.36
N TRP A 125 3.13 -0.86 -19.51
CA TRP A 125 3.32 -0.24 -20.80
C TRP A 125 2.17 0.70 -21.17
N ASP A 126 0.94 0.36 -20.77
CA ASP A 126 -0.20 1.27 -20.92
C ASP A 126 0.00 2.56 -20.12
N LEU A 127 0.62 2.46 -18.94
CA LEU A 127 0.94 3.63 -18.12
C LEU A 127 2.00 4.52 -18.80
N LEU A 128 3.10 3.94 -19.29
CA LEU A 128 4.16 4.71 -19.95
C LEU A 128 3.73 5.29 -21.31
N CYS A 129 2.82 4.63 -22.02
CA CYS A 129 2.26 5.13 -23.28
C CYS A 129 1.07 6.08 -23.09
N GLY A 130 0.70 6.45 -21.85
CA GLY A 130 -0.42 7.36 -21.58
C GLY A 130 -1.80 6.79 -21.93
N ARG A 131 -1.95 5.45 -22.00
CA ARG A 131 -3.21 4.77 -22.35
C ARG A 131 -4.16 4.59 -21.16
N VAL A 132 -3.78 5.13 -20.00
CA VAL A 132 -4.64 5.14 -18.81
C VAL A 132 -5.52 6.37 -18.89
N ALA A 133 -6.78 6.17 -19.31
CA ALA A 133 -7.71 7.28 -19.49
C ALA A 133 -8.05 7.94 -18.16
N HIS A 134 -8.53 7.15 -17.18
CA HIS A 134 -9.02 7.67 -15.90
C HIS A 134 -8.63 6.80 -14.71
N VAL A 135 -8.24 7.49 -13.65
CA VAL A 135 -7.89 6.92 -12.35
C VAL A 135 -8.68 7.65 -11.29
N PHE A 136 -9.39 6.90 -10.46
CA PHE A 136 -10.13 7.43 -9.32
C PHE A 136 -9.34 7.11 -8.06
N VAL A 137 -9.09 8.14 -7.25
CA VAL A 137 -8.35 8.01 -6.00
C VAL A 137 -9.24 8.45 -4.85
N THR A 138 -9.51 7.53 -3.93
CA THR A 138 -10.23 7.83 -2.69
C THR A 138 -9.24 7.80 -1.54
N ALA A 139 -9.17 8.89 -0.78
CA ALA A 139 -8.36 8.99 0.43
C ALA A 139 -9.25 8.95 1.67
N ARG A 140 -8.84 8.18 2.68
CA ARG A 140 -9.54 8.06 3.96
C ARG A 140 -8.56 8.21 5.11
N TYR A 141 -9.01 8.81 6.20
CA TYR A 141 -8.27 8.85 7.45
C TYR A 141 -8.67 7.64 8.30
N VAL A 142 -7.67 6.94 8.82
CA VAL A 142 -7.85 5.78 9.69
C VAL A 142 -7.14 6.08 10.99
N GLU A 143 -7.88 6.21 12.07
CA GLU A 143 -7.29 6.39 13.39
C GLU A 143 -6.59 5.10 13.84
N ILE A 144 -5.37 5.23 14.34
CA ILE A 144 -4.67 4.12 14.99
C ILE A 144 -5.17 4.07 16.43
N PRO A 145 -5.72 2.94 16.90
CA PRO A 145 -6.10 2.77 18.30
C PRO A 145 -4.94 3.13 19.22
N ARG A 146 -5.22 3.83 20.33
CA ARG A 146 -4.17 4.30 21.27
C ARG A 146 -3.22 3.18 21.72
N ALA A 147 -3.75 1.96 21.90
CA ALA A 147 -2.98 0.77 22.25
C ALA A 147 -1.90 0.39 21.21
N PHE A 148 -1.98 0.88 19.97
CA PHE A 148 -1.04 0.58 18.88
C PHE A 148 -0.25 1.81 18.43
N GLN A 149 -0.49 3.00 19.01
CA GLN A 149 0.32 4.19 18.76
C GLN A 149 1.70 4.08 19.42
N ARG A 150 1.79 3.28 20.49
CA ARG A 150 3.02 2.92 21.19
C ARG A 150 3.05 1.43 21.43
N ILE A 151 3.79 0.72 20.58
CA ILE A 151 3.96 -0.73 20.69
C ILE A 151 5.22 -1.03 21.50
N ASP A 152 5.06 -1.74 22.61
CA ASP A 152 6.12 -2.24 23.48
C ASP A 152 6.17 -3.77 23.51
N HIS A 153 6.82 -4.35 24.53
CA HIS A 153 6.92 -5.80 24.69
C HIS A 153 5.59 -6.45 25.11
N ASP A 154 4.75 -5.72 25.84
CA ASP A 154 3.51 -6.25 26.45
C ASP A 154 2.30 -6.02 25.55
N THR A 155 2.47 -5.25 24.47
CA THR A 155 1.43 -5.01 23.47
C THR A 155 1.03 -6.30 22.77
N ASP A 156 -0.28 -6.64 22.81
CA ASP A 156 -0.79 -7.83 22.15
C ASP A 156 -0.78 -7.69 20.61
N LYS A 157 0.12 -8.45 20.01
CA LYS A 157 0.28 -8.54 18.55
C LYS A 157 -0.93 -9.15 17.85
N GLN A 158 -1.65 -10.08 18.49
CA GLN A 158 -2.86 -10.66 17.91
C GLN A 158 -4.03 -9.68 17.91
N ALA A 159 -4.16 -8.86 18.97
CA ALA A 159 -5.11 -7.76 18.98
C ALA A 159 -4.86 -6.77 17.83
N PHE A 160 -3.59 -6.41 17.56
CA PHE A 160 -3.24 -5.57 16.41
C PHE A 160 -3.64 -6.21 15.07
N TYR A 161 -3.39 -7.52 14.90
CA TYR A 161 -3.74 -8.24 13.67
C TYR A 161 -5.25 -8.32 13.49
N THR A 162 -5.98 -8.52 14.58
CA THR A 162 -7.45 -8.54 14.59
C THR A 162 -8.02 -7.19 14.18
N TRP A 163 -7.53 -6.10 14.79
CA TRP A 163 -7.91 -4.74 14.41
C TRP A 163 -7.64 -4.45 12.93
N LEU A 164 -6.43 -4.77 12.46
CA LEU A 164 -6.07 -4.52 11.06
C LEU A 164 -6.94 -5.34 10.09
N ASN A 165 -7.25 -6.59 10.42
CA ASN A 165 -8.13 -7.43 9.60
C ASN A 165 -9.58 -6.91 9.61
N GLY A 166 -10.07 -6.41 10.75
CA GLY A 166 -11.38 -5.75 10.84
C GLY A 166 -11.44 -4.54 9.91
N TYR A 167 -10.45 -3.63 10.02
CA TYR A 167 -10.34 -2.51 9.10
C TYR A 167 -10.24 -2.95 7.63
N TRP A 168 -9.54 -4.05 7.37
CA TRP A 168 -9.40 -4.58 6.01
C TRP A 168 -10.72 -5.09 5.44
N GLN A 169 -11.59 -5.66 6.27
CA GLN A 169 -12.94 -6.04 5.89
C GLN A 169 -13.77 -4.80 5.53
N ASP A 170 -13.72 -3.75 6.37
CA ASP A 170 -14.43 -2.49 6.10
C ASP A 170 -13.94 -1.84 4.81
N LYS A 171 -12.62 -1.85 4.58
CA LYS A 171 -12.00 -1.36 3.35
C LYS A 171 -12.49 -2.10 2.10
N ASP A 172 -12.67 -3.42 2.19
CA ASP A 172 -13.20 -4.24 1.09
C ASP A 172 -14.63 -3.84 0.73
N VAL A 173 -15.47 -3.60 1.74
CA VAL A 173 -16.85 -3.11 1.56
C VAL A 173 -16.86 -1.69 0.96
N HIS A 174 -15.98 -0.80 1.44
CA HIS A 174 -15.85 0.55 0.89
C HIS A 174 -15.37 0.55 -0.57
N LEU A 175 -14.51 -0.40 -0.96
CA LEU A 175 -14.05 -0.54 -2.34
C LEU A 175 -15.17 -0.83 -3.32
N GLU A 176 -16.12 -1.69 -2.95
CA GLU A 176 -17.33 -1.93 -3.75
C GLU A 176 -18.12 -0.63 -3.97
N THR A 177 -18.21 0.21 -2.94
CA THR A 177 -18.87 1.53 -3.05
C THR A 177 -18.08 2.49 -3.96
N ASP A 178 -16.75 2.54 -3.80
CA ASP A 178 -15.86 3.36 -4.63
C ASP A 178 -15.96 2.94 -6.11
N LEU A 179 -16.05 1.63 -6.39
CA LEU A 179 -16.23 1.09 -7.74
C LEU A 179 -17.56 1.53 -8.36
N ARG A 180 -18.65 1.47 -7.61
CA ARG A 180 -19.97 1.95 -8.09
C ARG A 180 -19.96 3.45 -8.35
N GLN A 181 -19.33 4.24 -7.48
CA GLN A 181 -19.20 5.68 -7.68
C GLN A 181 -18.37 6.01 -8.92
N CYS A 182 -17.28 5.28 -9.16
CA CYS A 182 -16.48 5.37 -10.38
C CYS A 182 -17.35 5.17 -11.64
N VAL A 183 -18.17 4.11 -11.69
CA VAL A 183 -19.08 3.84 -12.81
C VAL A 183 -20.14 4.94 -12.96
N MET A 184 -20.69 5.46 -11.86
CA MET A 184 -21.68 6.55 -11.92
C MET A 184 -21.09 7.87 -12.43
N LEU A 185 -19.87 8.22 -11.97
CA LEU A 185 -19.15 9.40 -12.46
C LEU A 185 -18.81 9.27 -13.94
N GLU A 186 -18.50 8.05 -14.40
CA GLU A 186 -18.29 7.75 -15.81
C GLU A 186 -19.56 7.96 -16.63
N ILE A 187 -20.71 7.42 -16.22
CA ILE A 187 -21.99 7.61 -16.93
C ILE A 187 -22.35 9.10 -17.05
N LYS A 188 -22.18 9.87 -15.96
CA LYS A 188 -22.44 11.32 -15.99
C LYS A 188 -21.53 12.04 -16.98
N ARG A 189 -20.27 11.64 -17.07
CA ARG A 189 -19.29 12.30 -17.93
C ARG A 189 -19.40 11.88 -19.40
N ASN A 190 -19.78 10.62 -19.65
CA ASN A 190 -20.02 10.09 -20.99
C ASN A 190 -21.50 10.21 -21.42
N GLY A 191 -22.29 11.00 -20.68
CA GLY A 191 -23.67 11.37 -21.04
C GLY A 191 -23.74 11.96 -22.45
N PRO A 192 -24.92 11.95 -23.09
CA PRO A 192 -25.04 11.97 -24.54
C PRO A 192 -24.25 13.13 -25.13
N ILE A 193 -23.26 12.81 -25.98
CA ILE A 193 -22.66 13.76 -26.90
C ILE A 193 -23.85 14.42 -27.60
N LYS A 194 -24.12 15.70 -27.31
CA LYS A 194 -25.02 16.50 -28.14
C LYS A 194 -24.41 16.40 -29.54
N LYS A 195 -25.03 15.61 -30.42
CA LYS A 195 -24.84 15.74 -31.87
C LYS A 195 -25.26 17.17 -32.20
N GLY A 196 -24.30 18.09 -32.15
CA GLY A 196 -24.46 19.45 -32.62
C GLY A 196 -24.60 19.38 -34.13
N ASN A 197 -25.86 19.50 -34.56
CA ASN A 197 -26.42 19.84 -35.86
C ASN A 197 -25.51 19.72 -37.08
N GLY A 198 -25.91 18.83 -37.98
CA GLY A 198 -25.63 18.99 -39.40
C GLY A 198 -26.24 20.29 -39.94
N ILE A 199 -25.48 20.88 -40.86
CA ILE A 199 -25.91 21.56 -42.10
C ILE A 199 -27.22 22.36 -42.03
N GLN A 200 -27.06 23.68 -41.99
CA GLN A 200 -27.88 24.77 -42.57
C GLN A 200 -27.12 26.04 -42.15
N ASN A 201 -26.40 26.77 -43.01
CA ASN A 201 -26.72 27.35 -44.31
C ASN A 201 -25.45 27.56 -45.13
#